data_AF-A0A1X9YSW0-F1
#
_entry.id   AF-A0A1X9YSW0-F1
#
_cell.length_a   1.000
_cell.length_b   1.000
_cell.length_c   1.000
_cell.angle_alpha   90.00
_cell.angle_beta   90.00
_cell.angle_gamma   90.00
#
_symmetry.space_group_name_H-M   'P 1'
#
loop_
_entity.id
_entity.type
_entity.pdbx_description
1 polymer ?
#
loop_
_entity_poly.entity_id
_entity_poly.type
_entity_poly.pdbx_seq_one_letter_code
_entity_poly.pdbx_strand_id
1 'polypeptide(L)'
;MLMKLFILPLITLLLTFSPSHAQRVPPNVKAEKAFIGYRFFSDGQKINRTKAVSLLRSDKEAYAHVQKARANKVFSDIFGISGGFMVGYTLGAALANAEPDGVIAGVGAGLSLLSLPFELRYNKKVAEAVNMHNEATLEAGQTARPMELYFGPTGSGVGFTLAF
;
A
#
# COMPACT_ATOMS: atom_id res chain seq x y z
N MET A 1 42.76 40.19 19.46
CA MET A 1 42.89 38.71 19.50
C MET A 1 41.64 38.01 20.06
N LEU A 2 40.91 38.61 21.01
CA LEU A 2 39.67 38.05 21.60
C LEU A 2 38.53 37.75 20.60
N MET A 3 38.33 38.59 19.58
CA MET A 3 37.18 38.44 18.66
C MET A 3 37.24 37.18 17.79
N LYS A 4 38.44 36.65 17.51
CA LYS A 4 38.62 35.40 16.74
C LYS A 4 38.33 34.13 17.57
N LEU A 5 38.36 34.22 18.90
CA LEU A 5 38.17 33.08 19.81
C LEU A 5 36.69 32.67 19.93
N PHE A 6 35.76 33.60 19.72
CA PHE A 6 34.31 33.34 19.74
C PHE A 6 33.73 32.93 18.38
N ILE A 7 34.43 33.22 17.28
CA ILE A 7 33.96 32.89 15.93
C ILE A 7 34.04 31.37 15.68
N LEU A 8 35.06 30.69 16.21
CA LEU A 8 35.28 29.26 16.01
C LEU A 8 34.15 28.37 16.59
N PRO A 9 33.70 28.55 17.85
CA PRO A 9 32.59 27.74 18.39
C PRO A 9 31.25 28.02 17.68
N LEU A 10 31.04 29.27 17.22
CA LEU A 10 29.83 29.67 16.50
C LEU A 10 29.71 28.96 15.15
N ILE A 11 30.83 28.77 14.44
CA ILE A 11 30.88 28.05 13.17
C ILE A 11 30.63 26.54 13.37
N THR A 12 31.18 25.94 14.43
CA THR A 12 30.94 24.52 14.72
C THR A 12 29.48 24.22 15.08
N LEU A 13 28.78 25.15 15.73
CA LEU A 13 27.35 25.01 16.07
C LEU A 13 26.45 25.03 14.82
N LEU A 14 26.84 25.78 13.79
CA LEU A 14 26.10 25.87 12.52
C LEU A 14 26.25 24.60 11.66
N LEU A 15 27.33 23.83 11.84
CA LEU A 15 27.62 22.63 11.04
C LEU A 15 26.93 21.36 11.57
N THR A 16 26.44 21.35 12.80
CA THR A 16 25.75 20.19 13.40
C THR A 16 24.26 20.12 13.06
N PHE A 17 23.71 21.11 12.36
CA PHE A 17 22.31 21.11 11.90
C PHE A 17 22.15 20.23 10.65
N SER A 18 22.40 18.93 10.80
CA SER A 18 21.94 17.95 9.82
C SER A 18 20.46 17.67 10.12
N PRO A 19 19.51 18.01 9.22
CA PRO A 19 18.13 17.61 9.40
C PRO A 19 18.07 16.08 9.33
N SER A 20 17.88 15.44 10.49
CA SER A 20 17.61 14.01 10.58
C SER A 20 16.27 13.74 9.87
N HIS A 21 16.32 13.03 8.74
CA HIS A 21 15.13 12.64 7.96
C HIS A 21 14.41 11.43 8.59
N ALA A 22 14.18 11.45 9.91
CA ALA A 22 13.64 10.32 10.65
C ALA A 22 12.14 10.08 10.41
N GLN A 23 11.40 11.06 9.89
CA GLN A 23 9.98 10.93 9.60
C GLN A 23 9.77 10.57 8.13
N ARG A 24 9.94 9.29 7.78
CA ARG A 24 9.39 8.77 6.53
C ARG A 24 7.86 8.77 6.66
N VAL A 25 7.21 9.72 6.00
CA VAL A 25 5.77 9.64 5.74
C VAL A 25 5.54 8.36 4.93
N PRO A 26 4.76 7.38 5.44
CA PRO A 26 4.43 6.19 4.67
C PRO A 26 3.81 6.61 3.33
N PRO A 27 4.18 5.96 2.22
CA PRO A 27 3.64 6.31 0.91
C PRO A 27 2.12 6.18 0.96
N ASN A 28 1.41 7.26 0.59
CA ASN A 28 -0.05 7.28 0.59
C ASN A 28 -0.55 6.37 -0.54
N VAL A 29 -1.09 5.21 -0.18
CA VAL A 29 -1.68 4.27 -1.13
C VAL A 29 -3.17 4.58 -1.26
N LYS A 30 -3.66 4.83 -2.47
CA LYS A 30 -5.08 5.06 -2.73
C LYS A 30 -5.70 3.87 -3.44
N ALA A 31 -6.85 3.43 -2.94
CA ALA A 31 -7.68 2.42 -3.60
C ALA A 31 -8.93 3.09 -4.18
N GLU A 32 -9.09 3.02 -5.49
CA GLU A 32 -10.23 3.59 -6.21
C GLU A 32 -11.08 2.49 -6.83
N LYS A 33 -12.41 2.64 -6.76
CA LYS A 33 -13.33 1.70 -7.40
C LYS A 33 -13.24 1.85 -8.92
N ALA A 34 -13.17 0.72 -9.62
CA ALA A 34 -13.17 0.68 -11.08
C ALA A 34 -14.46 0.02 -11.61
N PHE A 35 -14.63 0.00 -12.94
CA PHE A 35 -15.73 -0.73 -13.58
C PHE A 35 -15.72 -2.22 -13.19
N ILE A 36 -14.52 -2.81 -13.10
CA ILE A 36 -14.30 -4.15 -12.57
C ILE A 36 -13.28 -4.05 -11.43
N GLY A 37 -13.72 -4.32 -10.20
CA GLY A 37 -12.85 -4.36 -9.01
C GLY A 37 -12.33 -3.00 -8.57
N TYR A 38 -11.01 -2.93 -8.30
CA TYR A 38 -10.33 -1.76 -7.73
C TYR A 38 -9.02 -1.45 -8.48
N ARG A 39 -8.68 -0.16 -8.56
CA ARG A 39 -7.40 0.36 -9.03
C ARG A 39 -6.62 0.91 -7.85
N PHE A 40 -5.30 0.72 -7.86
CA PHE A 40 -4.42 1.16 -6.79
C PHE A 40 -3.45 2.20 -7.32
N PHE A 41 -3.19 3.23 -6.53
CA PHE A 41 -2.28 4.32 -6.85
C PHE A 41 -1.33 4.57 -5.68
N SER A 42 -0.08 4.93 -5.97
CA SER A 42 0.91 5.46 -5.02
C SER A 42 1.56 6.67 -5.66
N ASP A 43 1.62 7.78 -4.94
CA ASP A 43 2.28 9.01 -5.40
C ASP A 43 1.78 9.49 -6.78
N GLY A 44 0.47 9.35 -7.02
CA GLY A 44 -0.18 9.73 -8.28
C GLY A 44 0.02 8.74 -9.44
N GLN A 45 0.85 7.71 -9.28
CA GLN A 45 1.06 6.69 -10.30
C GLN A 45 0.24 5.44 -10.02
N LYS A 46 -0.35 4.86 -11.08
CA LYS A 46 -1.04 3.58 -11.00
C LYS A 46 -0.05 2.48 -10.64
N ILE A 47 -0.32 1.77 -9.56
CA ILE A 47 0.49 0.63 -9.12
C ILE A 47 -0.29 -0.68 -9.32
N ASN A 48 0.44 -1.76 -9.52
CA ASN A 48 -0.16 -3.09 -9.51
C ASN A 48 -0.53 -3.48 -8.08
N ARG A 49 -1.55 -4.33 -7.95
CA ARG A 49 -2.03 -4.88 -6.68
C ARG A 49 -0.93 -5.57 -5.88
N THR A 50 -0.04 -6.32 -6.53
CA THR A 50 1.11 -6.95 -5.83
C THR A 50 2.00 -5.91 -5.16
N LYS A 51 2.23 -4.77 -5.83
CA LYS A 51 2.97 -3.64 -5.26
C LYS A 51 2.18 -3.00 -4.11
N ALA A 52 0.87 -2.80 -4.27
CA ALA A 52 0.02 -2.31 -3.18
C ALA A 52 0.12 -3.21 -1.94
N VAL A 53 -0.03 -4.54 -2.09
CA VAL A 53 0.11 -5.51 -0.98
C VAL A 53 1.52 -5.51 -0.39
N SER A 54 2.56 -5.28 -1.20
CA SER A 54 3.93 -5.18 -0.68
C SER A 54 4.13 -3.95 0.21
N LEU A 55 3.47 -2.83 -0.09
CA LEU A 55 3.52 -1.61 0.73
C LEU A 55 2.83 -1.82 2.08
N LEU A 56 1.79 -2.66 2.14
CA LEU A 56 1.11 -3.00 3.39
C LEU A 56 1.95 -3.88 4.33
N ARG A 57 3.08 -4.45 3.89
CA ARG A 57 3.89 -5.36 4.74
C ARG A 57 4.49 -4.70 5.98
N SER A 58 4.65 -3.37 5.96
CA SER A 58 5.08 -2.60 7.13
C SER A 58 4.03 -2.62 8.25
N ASP A 59 2.77 -2.84 7.89
CA ASP A 59 1.63 -2.90 8.80
C ASP A 59 1.13 -4.34 8.93
N LYS A 60 1.40 -4.94 10.09
CA LYS A 60 1.06 -6.35 10.35
C LYS A 60 -0.44 -6.59 10.29
N GLU A 61 -1.28 -5.64 10.71
CA GLU A 61 -2.73 -5.81 10.75
C GLU A 61 -3.33 -5.71 9.35
N ALA A 62 -2.96 -4.67 8.59
CA ALA A 62 -3.38 -4.52 7.20
C ALA A 62 -2.91 -5.71 6.34
N TYR A 63 -1.67 -6.16 6.51
CA TYR A 63 -1.13 -7.30 5.79
C TYR A 63 -1.84 -8.62 6.16
N ALA A 64 -2.15 -8.83 7.44
CA ALA A 64 -2.89 -10.01 7.90
C ALA A 64 -4.30 -10.06 7.29
N HIS A 65 -4.96 -8.91 7.13
CA HIS A 65 -6.28 -8.83 6.49
C HIS A 65 -6.24 -9.29 5.03
N VAL A 66 -5.20 -8.92 4.28
CA VAL A 66 -4.98 -9.40 2.90
C VAL A 66 -4.67 -10.90 2.88
N GLN A 67 -3.86 -11.40 3.81
CA GLN A 67 -3.48 -12.81 3.88
C GLN A 67 -4.70 -13.73 4.06
N LYS A 68 -5.69 -13.33 4.86
CA LYS A 68 -6.96 -14.07 4.99
C LYS A 68 -7.73 -14.18 3.67
N ALA A 69 -7.56 -13.21 2.78
CA ALA A 69 -8.21 -13.19 1.48
C ALA A 69 -7.44 -13.97 0.39
N ARG A 70 -6.23 -14.47 0.68
CA ARG A 70 -5.37 -15.14 -0.30
C ARG A 70 -5.98 -16.42 -0.86
N ALA A 71 -6.77 -17.13 -0.07
CA ALA A 71 -7.52 -18.30 -0.55
C ALA A 71 -8.44 -17.93 -1.73
N ASN A 72 -9.14 -16.79 -1.66
CA ASN A 72 -9.96 -16.32 -2.77
C ASN A 72 -9.14 -16.05 -4.03
N LYS A 73 -7.92 -15.51 -3.89
CA LYS A 73 -7.02 -15.30 -5.04
C LYS A 73 -6.62 -16.63 -5.68
N VAL A 74 -6.31 -17.64 -4.87
CA VAL A 74 -5.95 -18.97 -5.36
C VAL A 74 -7.11 -19.61 -6.11
N PHE A 75 -8.33 -19.58 -5.56
CA PHE A 75 -9.51 -20.11 -6.26
C PHE A 75 -9.82 -19.34 -7.54
N SER A 76 -9.74 -18.01 -7.51
CA SER A 76 -9.86 -17.16 -8.70
C SER A 76 -8.88 -17.60 -9.80
N ASP A 77 -7.61 -17.79 -9.44
CA ASP A 77 -6.57 -18.20 -10.40
C ASP A 77 -6.81 -19.60 -10.97
N ILE A 78 -7.18 -20.56 -10.12
CA ILE A 78 -7.47 -21.93 -10.58
C ILE A 78 -8.63 -21.92 -11.57
N PHE A 79 -9.74 -21.26 -11.24
CA PHE A 79 -10.91 -21.22 -12.12
C PHE A 79 -10.68 -20.38 -13.38
N GLY A 80 -9.99 -19.25 -13.27
CA GLY A 80 -9.66 -18.38 -14.39
C GLY A 80 -8.68 -19.01 -15.36
N ILE A 81 -7.60 -19.62 -14.87
CA ILE A 81 -6.61 -20.30 -15.71
C ILE A 81 -7.21 -21.55 -16.36
N SER A 82 -7.89 -22.40 -15.58
CA SER A 82 -8.48 -23.63 -16.13
C SER A 82 -9.60 -23.31 -17.13
N GLY A 83 -10.46 -22.36 -16.79
CA GLY A 83 -11.54 -21.92 -17.66
C GLY A 83 -11.03 -21.25 -18.94
N GLY A 84 -10.07 -20.35 -18.82
CA GLY A 84 -9.44 -19.68 -19.95
C GLY A 84 -8.67 -20.65 -20.85
N PHE A 85 -8.01 -21.66 -20.27
CA PHE A 85 -7.35 -22.72 -21.03
C PHE A 85 -8.35 -23.55 -21.83
N MET A 86 -9.46 -23.98 -21.22
CA MET A 86 -10.48 -24.78 -21.92
C MET A 86 -11.11 -24.01 -23.08
N VAL A 87 -11.47 -22.74 -22.86
CA VAL A 87 -11.97 -21.87 -23.93
C VAL A 87 -10.91 -21.66 -25.01
N GLY A 88 -9.69 -21.30 -24.62
CA GLY A 88 -8.58 -21.08 -25.55
C GLY A 88 -8.24 -22.33 -26.37
N TYR A 89 -8.26 -23.51 -25.76
CA TYR A 89 -8.05 -24.79 -26.43
C TYR A 89 -9.11 -25.05 -27.50
N THR A 90 -10.40 -24.85 -27.18
CA THR A 90 -11.49 -25.03 -28.14
C THR A 90 -11.44 -24.03 -29.30
N LEU A 91 -11.06 -22.77 -29.03
CA LEU A 91 -10.79 -21.79 -30.09
C LEU A 91 -9.59 -22.21 -30.96
N GLY A 92 -8.51 -22.70 -30.35
CA GLY A 92 -7.34 -23.18 -31.07
C GLY A 92 -7.65 -24.38 -31.97
N ALA A 93 -8.46 -25.33 -31.48
CA ALA A 93 -8.95 -26.45 -32.27
C ALA A 93 -9.76 -25.99 -33.49
N ALA A 94 -10.69 -25.04 -33.30
CA ALA A 94 -11.47 -24.48 -34.40
C ALA A 94 -10.60 -23.81 -35.47
N LEU A 95 -9.56 -23.06 -35.06
CA LEU A 95 -8.61 -22.43 -35.99
C LEU A 95 -7.72 -23.44 -36.72
N ALA A 96 -7.44 -24.58 -36.11
CA ALA A 96 -6.65 -25.66 -36.71
C ALA A 96 -7.47 -26.56 -37.66
N ASN A 97 -8.72 -26.20 -37.97
CA ASN A 97 -9.70 -27.05 -38.66
C ASN A 97 -9.96 -28.39 -37.96
N ALA A 98 -9.70 -28.48 -36.65
CA ALA A 98 -10.11 -29.61 -35.83
C ALA A 98 -11.53 -29.37 -35.29
N GLU A 99 -12.24 -30.45 -34.94
CA GLU A 99 -13.62 -30.36 -34.45
C GLU A 99 -13.66 -29.81 -33.01
N PRO A 100 -14.25 -28.61 -32.79
CA PRO A 100 -14.24 -27.99 -31.48
C PRO A 100 -15.30 -28.61 -30.56
N ASP A 101 -14.88 -28.99 -29.34
CA ASP A 101 -15.80 -29.48 -28.32
C ASP A 101 -16.50 -28.31 -27.61
N GLY A 102 -17.77 -28.08 -27.99
CA GLY A 102 -18.62 -27.05 -27.38
C GLY A 102 -18.93 -27.27 -25.90
N VAL A 103 -18.87 -28.50 -25.41
CA VAL A 103 -19.06 -28.82 -23.98
C VAL A 103 -17.85 -28.33 -23.19
N ILE A 104 -16.63 -28.60 -23.68
CA ILE A 104 -15.39 -28.08 -23.07
C ILE A 104 -15.39 -26.55 -23.08
N ALA A 105 -15.82 -25.93 -24.18
CA ALA A 105 -15.91 -24.47 -24.29
C ALA A 105 -16.91 -23.89 -23.26
N GLY A 106 -18.10 -24.50 -23.15
CA GLY A 106 -19.14 -24.09 -22.21
C GLY A 106 -18.71 -24.23 -20.75
N VAL A 107 -18.09 -25.34 -20.38
CA VAL A 107 -17.53 -25.55 -19.03
C VAL A 107 -16.41 -24.54 -18.75
N GLY A 108 -15.51 -24.32 -19.72
CA GLY A 108 -14.43 -23.35 -19.61
C GLY A 108 -14.93 -21.92 -19.38
N ALA A 109 -15.96 -21.51 -20.12
CA ALA A 109 -16.62 -20.22 -19.94
C ALA A 109 -17.27 -20.11 -18.55
N GLY A 110 -17.96 -21.17 -18.09
CA GLY A 110 -18.57 -21.23 -16.77
C GLY A 110 -17.55 -21.07 -15.63
N LEU A 111 -16.44 -21.82 -15.68
CA LEU A 111 -15.35 -21.69 -14.71
C LEU A 111 -14.73 -20.30 -14.72
N SER A 112 -14.53 -19.73 -15.91
CA SER A 112 -13.99 -18.36 -16.04
C SER A 112 -14.90 -17.34 -15.35
N LEU A 113 -16.22 -17.47 -15.49
CA LEU A 113 -17.18 -16.60 -14.80
C LEU A 113 -17.20 -16.82 -13.29
N LEU A 114 -17.02 -18.06 -12.82
CA LEU A 114 -16.90 -18.36 -11.40
C LEU A 114 -15.65 -17.73 -10.76
N SER A 115 -14.59 -17.46 -11.52
CA SER A 115 -13.40 -16.76 -10.98
C SER A 115 -13.71 -15.32 -10.53
N LEU A 116 -14.66 -14.65 -11.18
CA LEU A 116 -14.97 -13.22 -10.97
C LEU A 116 -15.38 -12.88 -9.54
N PRO A 117 -16.35 -13.55 -8.88
CA PRO A 117 -16.71 -13.23 -7.50
C PRO A 117 -15.55 -13.40 -6.52
N PHE A 118 -14.67 -14.40 -6.73
CA PHE A 118 -13.49 -14.59 -5.89
C PHE A 118 -12.47 -13.46 -6.09
N GLU A 119 -12.24 -13.06 -7.33
CA GLU A 119 -11.35 -11.95 -7.69
C GLU A 119 -11.83 -10.62 -7.10
N LEU A 120 -13.14 -10.33 -7.20
CA LEU A 120 -13.76 -9.13 -6.65
C LEU A 120 -13.67 -9.10 -5.12
N ARG A 121 -13.92 -10.24 -4.45
CA ARG A 121 -13.78 -10.35 -2.99
C ARG A 121 -12.35 -10.12 -2.53
N TYR A 122 -11.37 -10.71 -3.21
CA TYR A 122 -9.96 -10.49 -2.89
C TYR A 122 -9.55 -9.02 -3.10
N ASN A 123 -9.96 -8.41 -4.22
CA ASN A 123 -9.73 -6.99 -4.49
C ASN A 123 -10.30 -6.07 -3.43
N LYS A 124 -11.54 -6.32 -3.00
CA LYS A 124 -12.19 -5.57 -1.93
C LYS A 124 -11.39 -5.64 -0.64
N LYS A 125 -10.87 -6.82 -0.29
CA LYS A 125 -10.03 -7.00 0.92
C LYS A 125 -8.70 -6.27 0.84
N VAL A 126 -8.08 -6.20 -0.33
CA VAL A 126 -6.87 -5.37 -0.53
C VAL A 126 -7.20 -3.88 -0.37
N ALA A 127 -8.34 -3.41 -0.91
CA ALA A 127 -8.77 -2.02 -0.74
C ALA A 127 -9.08 -1.68 0.73
N GLU A 128 -9.78 -2.55 1.45
CA GLU A 128 -10.02 -2.40 2.89
C GLU A 128 -8.70 -2.31 3.66
N ALA A 129 -7.72 -3.17 3.36
CA ALA A 129 -6.42 -3.15 4.02
C ALA A 129 -5.61 -1.88 3.72
N VAL A 130 -5.73 -1.32 2.50
CA VAL A 130 -5.15 -0.01 2.16
C VAL A 130 -5.76 1.10 3.02
N ASN A 131 -7.07 1.09 3.22
CA ASN A 131 -7.73 2.08 4.07
C ASN A 131 -7.26 1.96 5.52
N MET A 132 -7.20 0.73 6.07
CA MET A 132 -6.69 0.49 7.42
C MET A 132 -5.25 1.02 7.61
N HIS A 133 -4.38 0.78 6.63
CA HIS A 133 -3.00 1.27 6.67
C HIS A 133 -2.91 2.80 6.69
N ASN A 134 -3.76 3.46 5.90
CA ASN A 134 -3.79 4.92 5.85
C ASN A 134 -4.37 5.51 7.15
N GLU A 135 -5.40 4.89 7.73
CA GLU A 135 -5.98 5.29 9.02
C GLU A 135 -4.95 5.17 10.15
N ALA A 136 -4.25 4.03 10.24
CA ALA A 136 -3.19 3.83 11.23
C ALA A 136 -2.04 4.84 11.08
N THR A 137 -1.72 5.24 9.85
CA THR A 137 -0.70 6.26 9.56
C THR A 137 -1.15 7.65 10.02
N LEU A 138 -2.43 7.99 9.83
CA LEU A 138 -3.00 9.26 10.30
C LEU A 138 -3.05 9.33 11.83
N GLU A 139 -3.44 8.24 12.50
CA GLU A 139 -3.44 8.16 13.96
C GLU A 139 -2.02 8.28 14.55
N ALA A 140 -1.03 7.62 13.95
CA ALA A 140 0.37 7.75 14.36
C ALA A 140 0.87 9.20 14.25
N GLY A 141 0.46 9.94 13.22
CA GLY A 141 0.76 11.36 13.05
C GLY A 141 0.04 12.28 14.05
N GLN A 142 -1.13 11.89 14.53
CA GLN A 142 -1.91 12.63 15.53
C GLN A 142 -1.49 12.33 16.98
N THR A 143 -0.91 11.16 17.25
CA THR A 143 -0.33 10.83 18.57
C THR A 143 1.00 11.51 18.86
N ALA A 144 1.60 12.18 17.86
CA ALA A 144 2.62 13.17 18.13
C ALA A 144 1.92 14.37 18.79
N ARG A 145 1.89 14.38 20.14
CA ARG A 145 1.40 15.53 20.90
C ARG A 145 2.01 16.80 20.28
N PRO A 146 1.21 17.84 20.00
CA PRO A 146 1.73 19.05 19.39
C PRO A 146 2.89 19.52 20.26
N MET A 147 4.08 19.60 19.67
CA MET A 147 5.26 20.08 20.38
C MET A 147 5.02 21.55 20.69
N GLU A 148 4.59 21.83 21.92
CA GLU A 148 4.31 23.18 22.35
C GLU A 148 5.61 23.78 22.89
N LEU A 149 6.13 24.76 22.13
CA LEU A 149 7.33 25.49 22.48
C LEU A 149 6.94 26.74 23.26
N TYR A 150 7.21 26.74 24.55
CA TYR A 150 6.98 27.88 25.43
C TYR A 150 8.27 28.65 25.65
N PHE A 151 8.24 29.97 25.56
CA PHE A 151 9.35 30.82 26.02
C PHE A 151 8.98 31.42 27.36
N GLY A 152 9.79 31.18 28.39
CA GLY A 152 9.44 31.63 29.73
C GLY A 152 10.53 31.41 30.78
N PRO A 153 10.24 31.81 32.03
CA PRO A 153 11.13 31.58 33.15
C PRO A 153 11.22 30.08 33.48
N THR A 154 12.44 29.58 33.62
CA THR A 154 12.80 28.22 34.06
C THR A 154 13.53 28.31 35.39
N GLY A 155 13.74 27.18 36.09
CA GLY A 155 14.42 27.16 37.39
C GLY A 155 15.84 27.75 37.41
N SER A 156 16.44 28.00 36.24
CA SER A 156 17.79 28.54 36.07
C SER A 156 17.87 29.81 35.21
N GLY A 157 16.74 30.48 34.93
CA GLY A 157 16.73 31.74 34.16
C GLY A 157 15.55 31.84 33.20
N VAL A 158 15.78 32.32 31.98
CA VAL A 158 14.75 32.38 30.91
C VAL A 158 15.19 31.45 29.79
N GLY A 159 14.26 30.63 29.28
CA GLY A 159 14.56 29.67 28.24
C GLY A 159 13.34 29.16 27.50
N PHE A 160 13.58 28.28 26.53
CA PHE A 160 12.54 27.56 25.84
C PHE A 160 12.22 26.26 26.58
N THR A 161 10.95 26.02 26.85
CA THR A 161 10.45 24.76 27.42
C THR A 161 9.70 24.02 26.33
N LEU A 162 10.17 22.81 26.00
CA LEU A 162 9.38 21.86 25.23
C LEU A 162 8.47 21.10 26.19
N ALA A 163 7.17 21.22 26.01
CA ALA A 163 6.22 20.32 26.62
C ALA A 163 5.91 19.17 25.65
N PHE A 164 6.07 17.94 26.12
CA PHE A 164 5.58 16.74 25.46
C PHE A 164 4.30 16.33 26.15
#